data_AF-A0A952P264-F1
#
_entry.id   AF-A0A952P264-F1
#
_cell.length_a   1.000
_cell.length_b   1.000
_cell.length_c   1.000
_cell.angle_alpha   90.00
_cell.angle_beta   90.00
_cell.angle_gamma   90.00
#
_symmetry.space_group_name_H-M   'P 1'
#
loop_
_entity.id
_entity.type
_entity.pdbx_description
1 polymer ?
#
loop_
_entity_poly.entity_id
_entity_poly.type
_entity_poly.pdbx_seq_one_letter_code
_entity_poly.pdbx_strand_id
1 'polypeptide(L)'
;MMKAMGLAALIGFACLDAHAWTLNEVSVLIPLPTRAEFTKTLAPADLGLGGPLLPRAVYGELPRLILGGNPELIYNEQLRVVAMRIDPCFHEGPAPLACRRQLRLVWQPLEFPTRGKSASALDAAVHSFHDFDENDWPDFLKEWRELVRTPAAPLGIHPRLQAEGLNGETWTKLRALVLRYVGEKNLSRATGMNVDPIGSLWVFAGVDVADGVYRRIRVPRVNRGAQGFFIDPTKLQEFRASLNPYPEDQIAWLNLLNNSEQFDPDRDRDALLEALTQAARIENPRLENTGGIDCVSCHVAQTVRMWGERRGLAKILRAELSEFTYPDSAKSADAGTGFVNRLRAFGYFLDETNISRRTLNESLEVVRHLKAETP
;
A
#
# COMPACT_ATOMS: atom_id res chain seq x y z
N MET A 1 -31.13 70.85 -7.03
CA MET A 1 -30.60 69.83 -6.08
C MET A 1 -31.08 68.45 -6.52
N MET A 2 -30.27 67.70 -7.26
CA MET A 2 -30.47 66.25 -7.43
C MET A 2 -29.08 65.61 -7.45
N LYS A 3 -28.75 64.90 -6.36
CA LYS A 3 -27.58 64.03 -6.25
C LYS A 3 -27.93 62.69 -6.89
N ALA A 4 -27.20 62.27 -7.91
CA ALA A 4 -27.18 60.88 -8.34
C ALA A 4 -26.05 60.16 -7.57
N MET A 5 -26.43 59.24 -6.68
CA MET A 5 -25.51 58.34 -5.98
C MET A 5 -25.10 57.21 -6.93
N GLY A 6 -23.79 57.07 -7.15
CA GLY A 6 -23.21 55.91 -7.82
C GLY A 6 -23.22 54.69 -6.89
N LEU A 7 -23.71 53.57 -7.41
CA LEU A 7 -23.65 52.26 -6.76
C LEU A 7 -22.41 51.54 -7.30
N ALA A 8 -21.34 51.48 -6.51
CA ALA A 8 -20.18 50.64 -6.81
C ALA A 8 -20.48 49.21 -6.37
N ALA A 9 -20.57 48.29 -7.33
CA ALA A 9 -20.64 46.86 -7.06
C ALA A 9 -19.26 46.35 -6.63
N LEU A 10 -19.10 45.98 -5.36
CA LEU A 10 -17.98 45.17 -4.91
C LEU A 10 -18.17 43.75 -5.45
N ILE A 11 -17.40 43.41 -6.49
CA ILE A 11 -17.17 42.02 -6.89
C ILE A 11 -16.18 41.46 -5.87
N GLY A 12 -16.71 40.74 -4.89
CA GLY A 12 -15.90 39.90 -4.01
C GLY A 12 -15.28 38.79 -4.84
N PHE A 13 -13.97 38.87 -5.10
CA PHE A 13 -13.18 37.72 -5.49
C PHE A 13 -13.20 36.74 -4.32
N ALA A 14 -14.05 35.71 -4.39
CA ALA A 14 -13.82 34.51 -3.63
C ALA A 14 -12.44 34.00 -4.01
N CYS A 15 -11.50 33.94 -3.06
CA CYS A 15 -10.28 33.17 -3.23
C CYS A 15 -10.71 31.75 -3.60
N LEU A 16 -10.46 31.36 -4.85
CA LEU A 16 -10.56 29.98 -5.29
C LEU A 16 -9.70 29.13 -4.36
N ASP A 17 -10.36 28.18 -3.68
CA ASP A 17 -9.81 27.28 -2.68
C ASP A 17 -8.36 26.88 -2.95
N ALA A 18 -7.52 27.00 -1.91
CA ALA A 18 -6.28 26.25 -1.83
C ALA A 18 -6.62 24.77 -2.11
N HIS A 19 -6.15 24.23 -3.25
CA HIS A 19 -6.51 22.88 -3.70
C HIS A 19 -6.41 21.88 -2.55
N ALA A 20 -7.54 21.28 -2.18
CA ALA A 20 -7.60 20.16 -1.26
C ALA A 20 -6.68 19.01 -1.71
N TRP A 21 -5.99 18.38 -0.75
CA TRP A 21 -5.20 17.17 -1.01
C TRP A 21 -6.02 16.08 -1.70
N THR A 22 -5.41 15.37 -2.66
CA THR A 22 -6.04 14.26 -3.39
C THR A 22 -5.39 12.91 -3.09
N LEU A 23 -6.06 11.80 -3.48
CA LEU A 23 -5.56 10.45 -3.24
C LEU A 23 -4.21 10.18 -3.92
N ASN A 24 -4.07 10.62 -5.18
CA ASN A 24 -2.85 10.43 -5.94
C ASN A 24 -1.70 11.32 -5.41
N GLU A 25 -2.00 12.40 -4.69
CA GLU A 25 -0.98 13.24 -4.04
C GLU A 25 -0.42 12.59 -2.77
N VAL A 26 -1.21 11.79 -2.05
CA VAL A 26 -0.75 11.13 -0.81
C VAL A 26 -0.27 9.70 -1.04
N SER A 27 -0.60 9.12 -2.20
CA SER A 27 -0.26 7.77 -2.60
C SER A 27 0.05 7.73 -4.09
N VAL A 28 1.35 7.78 -4.39
CA VAL A 28 1.89 7.90 -5.75
C VAL A 28 2.24 6.50 -6.27
N LEU A 29 1.46 6.00 -7.23
CA LEU A 29 1.83 4.82 -8.01
C LEU A 29 2.61 5.27 -9.25
N ILE A 30 3.82 4.75 -9.43
CA ILE A 30 4.75 5.14 -10.49
C ILE A 30 4.51 4.24 -11.70
N PRO A 31 4.39 4.76 -12.94
CA PRO A 31 4.23 3.91 -14.12
C PRO A 31 5.41 2.94 -14.27
N LEU A 32 5.12 1.71 -14.73
CA LEU A 32 6.17 0.73 -15.01
C LEU A 32 7.13 1.26 -16.08
N PRO A 33 8.46 1.22 -15.85
CA PRO A 33 9.44 1.79 -16.74
C PRO A 33 9.50 1.05 -18.08
N THR A 34 9.77 1.77 -19.15
CA THR A 34 10.35 1.16 -20.36
C THR A 34 11.80 0.74 -20.15
N ARG A 35 12.38 -0.04 -21.06
CA ARG A 35 13.81 -0.42 -20.99
C ARG A 35 14.73 0.79 -20.92
N ALA A 36 14.41 1.85 -21.66
CA ALA A 36 15.20 3.09 -21.68
C ALA A 36 15.07 3.90 -20.37
N GLU A 37 13.94 3.77 -19.68
CA GLU A 37 13.66 4.46 -18.43
C GLU A 37 14.10 3.68 -17.19
N PHE A 38 14.49 2.41 -17.34
CA PHE A 38 14.76 1.54 -16.21
C PHE A 38 15.83 2.09 -15.26
N THR A 39 16.89 2.70 -15.80
CA THR A 39 17.97 3.33 -15.03
C THR A 39 17.55 4.63 -14.34
N LYS A 40 16.35 5.15 -14.62
CA LYS A 40 15.78 6.34 -13.97
C LYS A 40 14.96 6.02 -12.73
N THR A 41 14.61 4.75 -12.53
CA THR A 41 13.89 4.31 -11.34
C THR A 41 14.77 4.40 -10.09
N LEU A 42 14.14 4.45 -8.90
CA LEU A 42 14.87 4.38 -7.64
C LEU A 42 15.28 2.94 -7.34
N ALA A 43 16.57 2.72 -7.11
CA ALA A 43 17.14 1.42 -6.75
C ALA A 43 17.52 1.36 -5.25
N PRO A 44 17.58 0.17 -4.63
CA PRO A 44 17.94 0.01 -3.21
C PRO A 44 19.26 0.70 -2.82
N ALA A 45 20.26 0.62 -3.70
CA ALA A 45 21.60 1.17 -3.49
C ALA A 45 21.73 2.65 -3.88
N ASP A 46 20.67 3.30 -4.39
CA ASP A 46 20.72 4.74 -4.64
C ASP A 46 21.00 5.48 -3.32
N LEU A 47 21.97 6.39 -3.37
CA LEU A 47 22.42 7.13 -2.19
C LEU A 47 21.45 8.27 -1.89
N GLY A 48 20.85 8.23 -0.71
CA GLY A 48 20.04 9.30 -0.17
C GLY A 48 20.56 9.79 1.18
N LEU A 49 19.65 10.09 2.10
CA LEU A 49 19.98 10.65 3.41
C LEU A 49 20.81 9.68 4.26
N GLY A 50 22.11 9.94 4.34
CA GLY A 50 23.06 9.20 5.17
C GLY A 50 23.38 7.78 4.71
N GLY A 51 23.01 7.39 3.49
CA GLY A 51 23.33 6.07 2.94
C GLY A 51 22.34 5.60 1.86
N PRO A 52 22.39 4.31 1.47
CA PRO A 52 21.43 3.72 0.52
C PRO A 52 19.99 3.80 1.02
N LEU A 53 19.03 3.89 0.09
CA LEU A 53 17.60 3.87 0.41
C LEU A 53 17.14 2.58 1.11
N LEU A 54 17.70 1.44 0.73
CA LEU A 54 17.47 0.16 1.40
C LEU A 54 18.81 -0.57 1.52
N PRO A 55 19.50 -0.48 2.67
CA PRO A 55 20.81 -1.10 2.85
C PRO A 55 20.79 -2.60 2.58
N ARG A 56 21.88 -3.11 1.96
CA ARG A 56 22.03 -4.54 1.64
C ARG A 56 21.87 -5.43 2.86
N ALA A 57 22.39 -4.98 4.01
CA ALA A 57 22.30 -5.72 5.27
C ALA A 57 20.84 -5.84 5.75
N VAL A 58 20.05 -4.77 5.63
CA VAL A 58 18.61 -4.80 5.94
C VAL A 58 17.86 -5.72 4.98
N TYR A 59 18.14 -5.64 3.67
CA TYR A 59 17.54 -6.55 2.69
C TYR A 59 17.90 -8.02 2.96
N GLY A 60 19.11 -8.30 3.45
CA GLY A 60 19.56 -9.65 3.81
C GLY A 60 18.76 -10.31 4.95
N GLU A 61 18.11 -9.52 5.80
CA GLU A 61 17.23 -10.01 6.87
C GLU A 61 15.81 -10.34 6.40
N LEU A 62 15.44 -9.90 5.19
CA LEU A 62 14.12 -10.16 4.61
C LEU A 62 14.04 -11.56 3.98
N PRO A 63 12.82 -12.12 3.83
CA PRO A 63 12.65 -13.36 3.09
C PRO A 63 13.12 -13.16 1.64
N ARG A 64 13.72 -14.20 1.05
CA ARG A 64 14.12 -14.16 -0.36
C ARG A 64 12.89 -13.88 -1.22
N LEU A 65 12.85 -12.73 -1.88
CA LEU A 65 11.68 -12.24 -2.62
C LEU A 65 11.17 -13.21 -3.68
N ILE A 66 12.09 -13.85 -4.40
CA ILE A 66 11.77 -14.87 -5.42
C ILE A 66 12.51 -16.14 -5.02
N LEU A 67 11.76 -17.18 -4.64
CA LEU A 67 12.35 -18.47 -4.29
C LEU A 67 13.05 -19.07 -5.53
N GLY A 68 14.30 -19.48 -5.36
CA GLY A 68 15.15 -19.96 -6.46
C GLY A 68 15.82 -18.86 -7.30
N GLY A 69 15.43 -17.60 -7.14
CA GLY A 69 16.10 -16.46 -7.79
C GLY A 69 17.43 -16.10 -7.12
N ASN A 70 18.32 -15.41 -7.86
CA ASN A 70 19.58 -14.90 -7.31
C ASN A 70 19.32 -13.61 -6.50
N PRO A 71 19.53 -13.60 -5.16
CA PRO A 71 19.22 -12.44 -4.33
C PRO A 71 20.10 -11.21 -4.59
N GLU A 72 21.29 -11.39 -5.16
CA GLU A 72 22.17 -10.28 -5.57
C GLU A 72 21.67 -9.64 -6.85
N LEU A 73 21.29 -10.46 -7.84
CA LEU A 73 20.70 -9.97 -9.09
C LEU A 73 19.41 -9.19 -8.80
N ILE A 74 18.53 -9.75 -7.96
CA ILE A 74 17.27 -9.09 -7.59
C ILE A 74 17.55 -7.72 -6.97
N TYR A 75 18.42 -7.65 -5.97
CA TYR A 75 18.68 -6.40 -5.26
C TYR A 75 19.39 -5.35 -6.13
N ASN A 76 20.44 -5.74 -6.86
CA ASN A 76 21.24 -4.79 -7.64
C ASN A 76 20.53 -4.38 -8.93
N GLU A 77 19.85 -5.32 -9.61
CA GLU A 77 19.43 -5.13 -10.99
C GLU A 77 17.92 -5.06 -11.18
N GLN A 78 17.09 -5.65 -10.31
CA GLN A 78 15.66 -5.80 -10.58
C GLN A 78 14.75 -5.03 -9.62
N LEU A 79 15.10 -4.95 -8.35
CA LEU A 79 14.27 -4.37 -7.31
C LEU A 79 14.23 -2.85 -7.48
N ARG A 80 13.03 -2.29 -7.69
CA ARG A 80 12.81 -0.85 -7.92
C ARG A 80 11.62 -0.34 -7.11
N VAL A 81 11.66 0.93 -6.73
CA VAL A 81 10.47 1.61 -6.19
C VAL A 81 9.42 1.71 -7.29
N VAL A 82 8.22 1.21 -7.02
CA VAL A 82 7.05 1.28 -7.91
C VAL A 82 5.92 2.13 -7.31
N ALA A 83 5.96 2.39 -6.02
CA ALA A 83 4.97 3.24 -5.37
C ALA A 83 5.52 3.91 -4.11
N MET A 84 4.91 5.03 -3.73
CA MET A 84 5.29 5.83 -2.57
C MET A 84 4.04 6.31 -1.83
N ARG A 85 4.06 6.34 -0.51
CA ARG A 85 2.95 6.86 0.31
C ARG A 85 3.48 7.72 1.44
N ILE A 86 2.91 8.91 1.61
CA ILE A 86 3.18 9.75 2.77
C ILE A 86 2.18 9.43 3.87
N ASP A 87 2.65 9.35 5.11
CA ASP A 87 1.80 9.22 6.29
C ASP A 87 2.20 10.33 7.29
N PRO A 88 1.43 11.42 7.42
CA PRO A 88 1.70 12.50 8.38
C PRO A 88 1.55 12.04 9.83
N CYS A 89 0.79 10.97 10.05
CA CYS A 89 0.59 10.39 11.36
C CYS A 89 0.35 8.88 11.26
N PHE A 90 1.44 8.13 11.21
CA PHE A 90 1.43 6.69 11.26
C PHE A 90 1.36 6.20 12.69
N HIS A 91 0.41 5.30 12.95
CA HIS A 91 0.19 4.65 14.23
C HIS A 91 0.35 3.14 14.07
N GLU A 92 1.18 2.53 14.90
CA GLU A 92 1.46 1.10 14.82
C GLU A 92 1.65 0.45 16.20
N GLY A 93 0.87 -0.59 16.47
CA GLY A 93 0.93 -1.39 17.69
C GLY A 93 -0.32 -1.22 18.58
N PRO A 94 -0.26 -1.67 19.85
CA PRO A 94 -1.30 -1.42 20.83
C PRO A 94 -1.23 0.02 21.38
N ALA A 95 -2.40 0.62 21.62
CA ALA A 95 -2.51 1.98 22.16
C ALA A 95 -1.90 2.14 23.58
N PRO A 96 -1.41 3.34 23.95
CA PRO A 96 -1.38 4.58 23.17
C PRO A 96 -0.26 4.61 22.12
N LEU A 97 -0.55 5.14 20.92
CA LEU A 97 0.34 5.14 19.77
C LEU A 97 0.96 6.51 19.52
N ALA A 98 2.29 6.59 19.54
CA ALA A 98 2.99 7.79 19.10
C ALA A 98 2.78 8.00 17.60
N CYS A 99 2.46 9.24 17.22
CA CYS A 99 2.33 9.66 15.83
C CYS A 99 3.72 9.72 15.19
N ARG A 100 3.94 8.96 14.11
CA ARG A 100 5.19 9.02 13.34
C ARG A 100 4.92 9.56 11.94
N ARG A 101 5.67 10.59 11.55
CA ARG A 101 5.66 11.09 10.17
C ARG A 101 6.58 10.22 9.35
N GLN A 102 6.11 9.69 8.23
CA GLN A 102 6.91 8.78 7.42
C GLN A 102 6.62 8.91 5.92
N LEU A 103 7.62 8.53 5.13
CA LEU A 103 7.45 8.13 3.75
C LEU A 103 7.65 6.61 3.65
N ARG A 104 6.67 5.93 3.08
CA ARG A 104 6.76 4.51 2.74
C ARG A 104 7.12 4.34 1.27
N LEU A 105 8.18 3.60 0.99
CA LEU A 105 8.56 3.17 -0.36
C LEU A 105 8.12 1.73 -0.58
N VAL A 106 7.48 1.46 -1.72
CA VAL A 106 7.10 0.10 -2.14
C VAL A 106 8.02 -0.34 -3.26
N TRP A 107 8.71 -1.44 -3.04
CA TRP A 107 9.68 -2.02 -3.94
C TRP A 107 9.14 -3.29 -4.57
N GLN A 108 9.30 -3.47 -5.87
CA GLN A 108 9.04 -4.74 -6.55
C GLN A 108 10.20 -5.12 -7.46
N PRO A 109 10.56 -6.42 -7.55
CA PRO A 109 11.42 -6.90 -8.61
C PRO A 109 10.71 -6.69 -9.95
N LEU A 110 11.40 -6.03 -10.88
CA LEU A 110 10.93 -5.79 -12.23
C LEU A 110 11.73 -6.63 -13.22
N GLU A 111 11.02 -7.18 -14.20
CA GLU A 111 11.62 -7.87 -15.34
C GLU A 111 11.06 -7.31 -16.65
N PHE A 112 11.76 -7.57 -17.75
CA PHE A 112 11.27 -7.18 -19.07
C PHE A 112 10.91 -8.44 -19.87
N PRO A 113 9.61 -8.69 -20.13
CA PRO A 113 9.20 -9.78 -20.99
C PRO A 113 9.92 -9.71 -22.35
N THR A 114 10.22 -10.86 -22.96
CA THR A 114 11.00 -10.95 -24.21
C THR A 114 10.46 -10.06 -25.34
N ARG A 115 9.14 -9.85 -25.37
CA ARG A 115 8.46 -9.01 -26.37
C ARG A 115 7.81 -7.75 -25.77
N GLY A 116 7.97 -7.51 -24.47
CA GLY A 116 7.39 -6.37 -23.76
C GLY A 116 8.20 -5.09 -23.96
N LYS A 117 7.51 -3.97 -24.19
CA LYS A 117 8.13 -2.62 -24.25
C LYS A 117 8.36 -2.03 -22.85
N SER A 118 7.52 -2.42 -21.90
CA SER A 118 7.58 -2.00 -20.50
C SER A 118 7.96 -3.17 -19.60
N ALA A 119 8.43 -2.84 -18.40
CA ALA A 119 8.65 -3.82 -17.36
C ALA A 119 7.33 -4.48 -16.92
N SER A 120 7.45 -5.67 -16.35
CA SER A 120 6.43 -6.39 -15.59
C SER A 120 6.95 -6.59 -14.18
N ALA A 121 6.09 -6.49 -13.18
CA ALA A 121 6.46 -6.74 -11.80
C ALA A 121 6.29 -8.21 -11.43
N LEU A 122 7.24 -8.76 -10.68
CA LEU A 122 7.07 -10.06 -10.04
C LEU A 122 6.18 -9.91 -8.80
N ASP A 123 5.47 -10.99 -8.45
CA ASP A 123 4.52 -10.99 -7.32
C ASP A 123 5.20 -11.05 -5.92
N ALA A 124 6.26 -10.27 -5.74
CA ALA A 124 6.95 -10.04 -4.47
C ALA A 124 7.02 -8.54 -4.17
N ALA A 125 7.22 -8.16 -2.90
CA ALA A 125 7.44 -6.77 -2.53
C ALA A 125 8.30 -6.61 -1.29
N VAL A 126 8.96 -5.45 -1.22
CA VAL A 126 9.45 -4.88 0.05
C VAL A 126 8.69 -3.59 0.30
N HIS A 127 8.37 -3.30 1.55
CA HIS A 127 8.02 -1.95 1.99
C HIS A 127 9.14 -1.45 2.90
N SER A 128 9.72 -0.29 2.60
CA SER A 128 10.62 0.41 3.52
C SER A 128 9.93 1.65 4.09
N PHE A 129 10.20 1.93 5.36
CA PHE A 129 9.56 2.99 6.13
C PHE A 129 10.64 3.95 6.58
N HIS A 130 10.48 5.22 6.24
CA HIS A 130 11.45 6.25 6.54
C HIS A 130 10.80 7.34 7.37
N ASP A 131 11.21 7.42 8.62
CA ASP A 131 10.63 8.34 9.61
C ASP A 131 11.22 9.74 9.38
N PHE A 132 10.42 10.77 9.61
CA PHE A 132 10.83 12.16 9.54
C PHE A 132 10.86 12.76 10.94
N ASP A 133 11.87 13.57 11.20
CA ASP A 133 11.86 14.43 12.38
C ASP A 133 10.90 15.63 12.17
N GLU A 134 10.69 16.38 13.24
CA GLU A 134 9.75 17.51 13.23
C GLU A 134 10.22 18.69 12.37
N ASN A 135 11.52 18.77 12.06
CA ASN A 135 12.10 19.89 11.32
C ASN A 135 12.06 19.64 9.81
N ASP A 136 12.35 18.40 9.39
CA ASP A 136 12.42 18.05 7.97
C ASP A 136 11.04 17.87 7.34
N TRP A 137 10.03 17.45 8.12
CA TRP A 137 8.70 17.12 7.59
C TRP A 137 7.97 18.28 6.91
N PRO A 138 7.88 19.49 7.50
CA PRO A 138 7.17 20.61 6.86
C PRO A 138 7.75 20.99 5.49
N ASP A 139 9.07 21.02 5.39
CA ASP A 139 9.79 21.37 4.15
C ASP A 139 9.62 20.26 3.10
N PHE A 140 9.78 18.99 3.50
CA PHE A 140 9.49 17.85 2.63
C PHE A 140 8.05 17.88 2.11
N LEU A 141 7.06 18.07 2.99
CA LEU A 141 5.65 18.03 2.62
C LEU A 141 5.27 19.17 1.67
N LYS A 142 5.85 20.36 1.87
CA LYS A 142 5.67 21.51 0.97
C LYS A 142 6.22 21.20 -0.42
N GLU A 143 7.48 20.78 -0.53
CA GLU A 143 8.11 20.42 -1.82
C GLU A 143 7.37 19.25 -2.48
N TRP A 144 6.98 18.23 -1.70
CA TRP A 144 6.21 17.08 -2.18
C TRP A 144 4.93 17.52 -2.86
N ARG A 145 4.11 18.34 -2.17
CA ARG A 145 2.83 18.82 -2.67
C ARG A 145 2.96 19.56 -4.00
N GLU A 146 4.00 20.38 -4.16
CA GLU A 146 4.24 21.11 -5.41
C GLU A 146 4.50 20.17 -6.59
N LEU A 147 5.22 19.06 -6.35
CA LEU A 147 5.59 18.10 -7.39
C LEU A 147 4.44 17.16 -7.76
N VAL A 148 3.72 16.63 -6.77
CA VAL A 148 2.69 15.61 -7.02
C VAL A 148 1.30 16.19 -7.27
N ARG A 149 1.16 17.51 -7.28
CA ARG A 149 -0.14 18.16 -7.45
C ARG A 149 -0.90 17.65 -8.66
N THR A 150 -2.15 17.24 -8.46
CA THR A 150 -2.98 16.70 -9.54
C THR A 150 -4.47 16.90 -9.26
N PRO A 151 -5.33 17.02 -10.29
CA PRO A 151 -6.78 17.04 -10.09
C PRO A 151 -7.28 15.77 -9.38
N ALA A 152 -8.40 15.88 -8.68
CA ALA A 152 -9.03 14.73 -8.03
C ALA A 152 -9.41 13.66 -9.08
N ALA A 153 -8.92 12.44 -8.87
CA ALA A 153 -9.19 11.27 -9.68
C ALA A 153 -9.20 10.01 -8.80
N PRO A 154 -9.77 8.88 -9.28
CA PRO A 154 -9.58 7.58 -8.61
C PRO A 154 -8.10 7.30 -8.34
N LEU A 155 -7.80 6.61 -7.24
CA LEU A 155 -6.41 6.22 -6.92
C LEU A 155 -5.91 5.22 -7.96
N GLY A 156 -4.81 5.57 -8.64
CA GLY A 156 -4.25 4.81 -9.74
C GLY A 156 -2.81 5.23 -10.02
N ILE A 157 -2.31 4.99 -11.25
CA ILE A 157 -1.03 5.55 -11.68
C ILE A 157 -1.11 7.07 -11.57
N HIS A 158 -0.09 7.69 -10.98
CA HIS A 158 -0.08 9.13 -10.76
C HIS A 158 -0.25 9.89 -12.09
N PRO A 159 -1.29 10.73 -12.26
CA PRO A 159 -1.66 11.26 -13.58
C PRO A 159 -0.53 12.01 -14.30
N ARG A 160 0.25 12.83 -13.58
CA ARG A 160 1.39 13.54 -14.16
C ARG A 160 2.53 12.60 -14.55
N LEU A 161 2.80 11.57 -13.74
CA LEU A 161 3.86 10.61 -14.06
C LEU A 161 3.46 9.75 -15.26
N GLN A 162 2.18 9.40 -15.37
CA GLN A 162 1.64 8.70 -16.53
C GLN A 162 1.77 9.52 -17.81
N ALA A 163 1.52 10.83 -17.74
CA ALA A 163 1.60 11.73 -18.90
C ALA A 163 3.03 12.05 -19.33
N GLU A 164 3.93 12.31 -18.37
CA GLU A 164 5.29 12.75 -18.65
C GLU A 164 6.30 11.59 -18.80
N GLY A 165 5.96 10.41 -18.29
CA GLY A 165 6.89 9.27 -18.18
C GLY A 165 8.00 9.51 -17.15
N LEU A 166 8.95 8.59 -17.07
CA LEU A 166 10.06 8.69 -16.10
C LEU A 166 11.24 9.53 -16.62
N ASN A 167 11.14 10.03 -17.84
CA ASN A 167 12.03 11.09 -18.34
C ASN A 167 11.47 12.50 -18.06
N GLY A 168 10.26 12.58 -17.51
CA GLY A 168 9.57 13.83 -17.19
C GLY A 168 10.24 14.66 -16.09
N GLU A 169 9.93 15.95 -16.09
CA GLU A 169 10.39 16.88 -15.07
C GLU A 169 9.84 16.51 -13.68
N THR A 170 8.57 16.08 -13.61
CA THR A 170 7.93 15.70 -12.35
C THR A 170 8.67 14.54 -11.68
N TRP A 171 8.95 13.46 -12.42
CA TRP A 171 9.68 12.32 -11.86
C TRP A 171 11.10 12.70 -11.46
N THR A 172 11.81 13.45 -12.31
CA THR A 172 13.19 13.87 -12.04
C THR A 172 13.30 14.64 -10.72
N LYS A 173 12.40 15.61 -10.50
CA LYS A 173 12.35 16.40 -9.26
C LYS A 173 11.90 15.58 -8.07
N LEU A 174 10.88 14.72 -8.25
CA LEU A 174 10.37 13.86 -7.17
C LEU A 174 11.45 12.87 -6.69
N ARG A 175 12.17 12.24 -7.62
CA ARG A 175 13.30 11.37 -7.32
C ARG A 175 14.38 12.11 -6.52
N ALA A 176 14.73 13.32 -6.93
CA ALA A 176 15.72 14.14 -6.23
C ALA A 176 15.25 14.54 -4.83
N LEU A 177 13.95 14.85 -4.65
CA LEU A 177 13.36 15.14 -3.35
C LEU A 177 13.46 13.92 -2.42
N VAL A 178 13.07 12.74 -2.90
CA VAL A 178 13.16 11.49 -2.11
C VAL A 178 14.60 11.24 -1.69
N LEU A 179 15.57 11.28 -2.60
CA LEU A 179 16.98 11.05 -2.25
C LEU A 179 17.55 12.09 -1.27
N ARG A 180 16.97 13.30 -1.21
CA ARG A 180 17.40 14.32 -0.24
C ARG A 180 17.00 13.98 1.19
N TYR A 181 15.77 13.50 1.37
CA TYR A 181 15.16 13.31 2.70
C TYR A 181 15.10 11.86 3.16
N VAL A 182 15.40 10.90 2.30
CA VAL A 182 15.16 9.48 2.54
C VAL A 182 16.45 8.71 2.31
N GLY A 183 16.80 7.84 3.24
CA GLY A 183 18.00 6.99 3.15
C GLY A 183 18.17 6.12 4.38
N GLU A 184 19.38 5.58 4.55
CA GLU A 184 19.73 4.71 5.67
C GLU A 184 19.57 5.41 7.02
N LYS A 185 19.87 6.71 7.11
CA LYS A 185 19.82 7.48 8.37
C LYS A 185 18.45 7.44 9.03
N ASN A 186 17.39 7.44 8.22
CA ASN A 186 16.02 7.53 8.71
C ASN A 186 15.15 6.32 8.36
N LEU A 187 15.75 5.24 7.85
CA LEU A 187 15.08 3.96 7.68
C LEU A 187 14.73 3.38 9.07
N SER A 188 13.45 3.21 9.36
CA SER A 188 12.95 2.71 10.65
C SER A 188 12.49 1.25 10.58
N ARG A 189 12.08 0.78 9.40
CA ARG A 189 11.58 -0.58 9.19
C ARG A 189 11.68 -1.00 7.73
N ALA A 190 11.86 -2.30 7.49
CA ALA A 190 11.60 -2.94 6.21
C ALA A 190 10.79 -4.22 6.38
N THR A 191 9.77 -4.44 5.54
CA THR A 191 8.97 -5.68 5.52
C THR A 191 8.98 -6.28 4.13
N GLY A 192 9.09 -7.61 4.02
CA GLY A 192 9.10 -8.34 2.77
C GLY A 192 7.91 -9.29 2.66
N MET A 193 7.35 -9.36 1.46
CA MET A 193 6.43 -10.40 1.00
C MET A 193 7.10 -11.09 -0.17
N ASN A 194 7.45 -12.37 -0.02
CA ASN A 194 7.94 -13.16 -1.13
C ASN A 194 6.82 -13.99 -1.77
N VAL A 195 7.12 -14.59 -2.91
CA VAL A 195 6.28 -15.59 -3.55
C VAL A 195 7.15 -16.73 -4.08
N ASP A 196 6.61 -17.94 -4.07
CA ASP A 196 7.20 -19.06 -4.80
C ASP A 196 6.99 -18.94 -6.32
N PRO A 197 7.75 -19.66 -7.17
CA PRO A 197 7.64 -19.53 -8.62
C PRO A 197 6.27 -19.91 -9.19
N ILE A 198 5.47 -20.67 -8.44
CA ILE A 198 4.15 -21.15 -8.87
C ILE A 198 3.06 -20.15 -8.48
N GLY A 199 3.33 -19.16 -7.61
CA GLY A 199 2.32 -18.21 -7.14
C GLY A 199 1.32 -18.86 -6.20
N SER A 200 1.79 -19.77 -5.34
CA SER A 200 1.01 -20.58 -4.42
C SER A 200 1.41 -20.40 -2.95
N LEU A 201 2.60 -19.87 -2.67
CA LEU A 201 3.11 -19.66 -1.31
C LEU A 201 3.70 -18.26 -1.17
N TRP A 202 3.18 -17.49 -0.21
CA TRP A 202 3.74 -16.20 0.20
C TRP A 202 4.23 -16.29 1.64
N VAL A 203 5.39 -15.70 1.92
CA VAL A 203 5.93 -15.53 3.27
C VAL A 203 6.12 -14.05 3.55
N PHE A 204 5.55 -13.63 4.66
CA PHE A 204 5.61 -12.28 5.19
C PHE A 204 6.55 -12.24 6.39
N ALA A 205 7.47 -11.28 6.40
CA ALA A 205 8.36 -11.03 7.53
C ALA A 205 8.92 -9.60 7.45
N GLY A 206 9.63 -9.17 8.48
CA GLY A 206 10.24 -7.84 8.48
C GLY A 206 11.27 -7.64 9.56
N VAL A 207 11.88 -6.46 9.52
CA VAL A 207 12.96 -6.04 10.39
C VAL A 207 12.77 -4.58 10.77
N ASP A 208 12.84 -4.30 12.06
CA ASP A 208 12.98 -2.97 12.62
C ASP A 208 14.44 -2.54 12.57
N VAL A 209 14.66 -1.26 12.26
CA VAL A 209 15.96 -0.62 12.17
C VAL A 209 16.00 0.52 13.19
N ALA A 210 16.89 0.41 14.17
CA ALA A 210 17.10 1.46 15.17
C ALA A 210 18.57 1.47 15.57
N ASP A 211 19.22 2.64 15.51
CA ASP A 211 20.62 2.84 15.91
C ASP A 211 21.60 1.87 15.23
N GLY A 212 21.36 1.56 13.95
CA GLY A 212 22.17 0.60 13.18
C GLY A 212 21.96 -0.87 13.59
N VAL A 213 21.04 -1.15 14.52
CA VAL A 213 20.69 -2.50 14.96
C VAL A 213 19.43 -2.97 14.24
N TYR A 214 19.51 -4.19 13.68
CA TYR A 214 18.42 -4.83 12.97
C TYR A 214 17.73 -5.85 13.86
N ARG A 215 16.42 -5.70 14.06
CA ARG A 215 15.62 -6.61 14.90
C ARG A 215 14.45 -7.14 14.11
N ARG A 216 14.36 -8.47 13.96
CA ARG A 216 13.19 -9.07 13.31
C ARG A 216 11.92 -8.67 14.04
N ILE A 217 10.93 -8.24 13.28
CA ILE A 217 9.62 -7.91 13.84
C ILE A 217 8.97 -9.18 14.39
N ARG A 218 8.01 -9.00 15.30
CA ARG A 218 7.08 -10.06 15.67
C ARG A 218 5.76 -9.78 14.97
N VAL A 219 5.33 -10.72 14.13
CA VAL A 219 4.04 -10.65 13.46
C VAL A 219 2.94 -10.66 14.53
N PRO A 220 2.05 -9.65 14.56
CA PRO A 220 0.97 -9.57 15.54
C PRO A 220 0.08 -10.81 15.51
N ARG A 221 -0.60 -11.10 16.64
CA ARG A 221 -1.53 -12.23 16.86
C ARG A 221 -0.93 -13.64 16.80
N VAL A 222 0.20 -13.83 16.11
CA VAL A 222 0.89 -15.13 16.03
C VAL A 222 2.23 -15.14 16.78
N ASN A 223 2.78 -13.97 17.11
CA ASN A 223 4.01 -13.81 17.90
C ASN A 223 5.19 -14.64 17.35
N ARG A 224 5.36 -14.61 16.03
CA ARG A 224 6.47 -15.25 15.29
C ARG A 224 7.17 -14.23 14.39
N GLY A 225 8.39 -14.54 13.95
CA GLY A 225 9.17 -13.64 13.08
C GLY A 225 8.71 -13.64 11.61
N ALA A 226 7.84 -14.56 11.22
CA ALA A 226 7.32 -14.68 9.87
C ALA A 226 5.94 -15.36 9.90
N GLN A 227 5.17 -15.18 8.83
CA GLN A 227 3.90 -15.87 8.59
C GLN A 227 3.79 -16.25 7.11
N GLY A 228 3.38 -17.48 6.85
CA GLY A 228 3.16 -18.01 5.51
C GLY A 228 1.67 -18.09 5.18
N PHE A 229 1.35 -17.86 3.90
CA PHE A 229 0.05 -18.14 3.30
C PHE A 229 0.26 -19.04 2.10
N PHE A 230 -0.41 -20.19 2.08
CA PHE A 230 -0.41 -21.12 0.96
C PHE A 230 -1.80 -21.16 0.33
N ILE A 231 -1.89 -21.27 -0.98
CA ILE A 231 -3.13 -21.47 -1.72
C ILE A 231 -2.97 -22.53 -2.81
N ASP A 232 -4.02 -23.30 -3.06
CA ASP A 232 -4.08 -24.21 -4.20
C ASP A 232 -4.09 -23.41 -5.53
N PRO A 233 -3.02 -23.49 -6.34
CA PRO A 233 -2.91 -22.71 -7.57
C PRO A 233 -3.91 -23.16 -8.66
N THR A 234 -4.59 -24.30 -8.47
CA THR A 234 -5.60 -24.80 -9.41
C THR A 234 -6.99 -24.19 -9.18
N LYS A 235 -7.18 -23.47 -8.06
CA LYS A 235 -8.48 -22.92 -7.63
C LYS A 235 -8.34 -21.45 -7.23
N LEU A 236 -8.04 -20.57 -8.18
CA LEU A 236 -7.78 -19.14 -7.89
C LEU A 236 -9.03 -18.27 -7.72
N GLN A 237 -10.24 -18.83 -7.82
CA GLN A 237 -11.49 -18.10 -7.58
C GLN A 237 -12.13 -18.42 -6.22
N GLU A 238 -11.65 -19.47 -5.56
CA GLU A 238 -12.15 -20.02 -4.29
C GLU A 238 -10.96 -20.19 -3.34
N PHE A 239 -11.18 -20.05 -2.05
CA PHE A 239 -10.14 -20.32 -1.08
C PHE A 239 -10.00 -21.82 -0.84
N ARG A 240 -8.83 -22.33 -1.17
CA ARG A 240 -8.26 -23.59 -0.68
C ARG A 240 -6.88 -23.29 -0.16
N ALA A 241 -6.84 -22.66 1.01
CA ALA A 241 -5.68 -21.98 1.52
C ALA A 241 -5.34 -22.39 2.95
N SER A 242 -4.11 -22.16 3.36
CA SER A 242 -3.69 -22.36 4.74
C SER A 242 -2.73 -21.27 5.18
N LEU A 243 -2.68 -21.06 6.50
CA LEU A 243 -1.87 -20.06 7.15
C LEU A 243 -0.95 -20.76 8.14
N ASN A 244 0.32 -20.36 8.19
CA ASN A 244 1.25 -20.89 9.16
C ASN A 244 2.25 -19.84 9.67
N PRO A 245 2.28 -19.53 10.97
CA PRO A 245 1.26 -19.87 11.97
C PRO A 245 -0.10 -19.21 11.65
N TYR A 246 -1.18 -19.79 12.15
CA TYR A 246 -2.50 -19.17 12.14
C TYR A 246 -2.80 -18.47 13.47
N PRO A 247 -3.59 -17.38 13.48
CA PRO A 247 -4.07 -16.77 14.72
C PRO A 247 -5.21 -17.60 15.33
N GLU A 248 -5.13 -17.92 16.62
CA GLU A 248 -6.06 -18.85 17.30
C GLU A 248 -7.49 -18.30 17.50
N ASP A 249 -7.65 -16.98 17.48
CA ASP A 249 -8.87 -16.23 17.77
C ASP A 249 -9.80 -16.03 16.55
N GLN A 250 -9.60 -16.77 15.44
CA GLN A 250 -10.29 -16.51 14.16
C GLN A 250 -10.76 -17.79 13.44
N ILE A 251 -11.53 -18.63 14.13
CA ILE A 251 -11.95 -19.94 13.59
C ILE A 251 -12.81 -19.80 12.32
N ALA A 252 -13.82 -18.92 12.28
CA ALA A 252 -14.68 -18.76 11.10
C ALA A 252 -13.89 -18.31 9.86
N TRP A 253 -12.97 -17.35 10.06
CA TRP A 253 -12.04 -16.89 9.04
C TRP A 253 -11.15 -18.02 8.51
N LEU A 254 -10.55 -18.81 9.41
CA LEU A 254 -9.71 -19.94 9.02
C LEU A 254 -10.48 -21.02 8.26
N ASN A 255 -11.71 -21.32 8.69
CA ASN A 255 -12.56 -22.28 7.99
C ASN A 255 -12.89 -21.81 6.58
N LEU A 256 -13.21 -20.52 6.40
CA LEU A 256 -13.44 -19.92 5.09
C LEU A 256 -12.21 -20.05 4.20
N LEU A 257 -11.03 -19.69 4.70
CA LEU A 257 -9.80 -19.75 3.92
C LEU A 257 -9.39 -21.20 3.60
N ASN A 258 -9.65 -22.16 4.49
CA ASN A 258 -9.33 -23.55 4.26
C ASN A 258 -10.12 -24.16 3.10
N ASN A 259 -11.43 -23.91 3.04
CA ASN A 259 -12.26 -24.39 1.94
C ASN A 259 -13.56 -23.58 1.77
N SER A 260 -13.51 -22.51 0.98
CA SER A 260 -14.68 -21.65 0.76
C SER A 260 -15.80 -22.31 -0.04
N GLU A 261 -15.51 -23.37 -0.82
CA GLU A 261 -16.50 -24.10 -1.62
C GLU A 261 -17.51 -24.86 -0.74
N GLN A 262 -17.17 -25.16 0.51
CA GLN A 262 -18.05 -25.88 1.43
C GLN A 262 -19.17 -25.03 2.03
N PHE A 263 -19.03 -23.70 1.96
CA PHE A 263 -19.98 -22.76 2.56
C PHE A 263 -21.21 -22.58 1.66
N ASP A 264 -22.36 -22.85 2.26
CA ASP A 264 -23.67 -22.53 1.73
C ASP A 264 -24.16 -21.21 2.36
N PRO A 265 -24.51 -20.18 1.56
CA PRO A 265 -24.95 -18.88 2.09
C PRO A 265 -26.12 -18.89 3.07
N ASP A 266 -27.04 -19.84 2.92
CA ASP A 266 -28.26 -19.92 3.73
C ASP A 266 -28.00 -20.72 5.01
N ARG A 267 -27.27 -21.83 4.91
CA ARG A 267 -26.94 -22.70 6.05
C ARG A 267 -25.83 -22.12 6.92
N ASP A 268 -24.79 -21.56 6.32
CA ASP A 268 -23.54 -21.18 6.99
C ASP A 268 -23.45 -19.65 7.17
N ARG A 269 -24.61 -18.99 7.21
CA ARG A 269 -24.78 -17.54 7.23
C ARG A 269 -23.95 -16.84 8.30
N ASP A 270 -24.00 -17.32 9.54
CA ASP A 270 -23.35 -16.66 10.67
C ASP A 270 -21.81 -16.69 10.56
N ALA A 271 -21.25 -17.85 10.15
CA ALA A 271 -19.82 -17.99 9.93
C ALA A 271 -19.33 -17.11 8.76
N LEU A 272 -20.14 -17.00 7.70
CA LEU A 272 -19.85 -16.09 6.58
C LEU A 272 -19.91 -14.62 6.99
N LEU A 273 -20.90 -14.24 7.79
CA LEU A 273 -21.01 -12.89 8.33
C LEU A 273 -19.82 -12.56 9.23
N GLU A 274 -19.39 -13.48 10.10
CA GLU A 274 -18.22 -13.29 10.96
C GLU A 274 -16.94 -13.07 10.14
N ALA A 275 -16.66 -13.93 9.15
CA ALA A 275 -15.47 -13.81 8.31
C ALA A 275 -15.47 -12.52 7.46
N LEU A 276 -16.63 -12.13 6.90
CA LEU A 276 -16.76 -10.91 6.11
C LEU A 276 -16.73 -9.64 6.98
N THR A 277 -17.24 -9.73 8.20
CA THR A 277 -17.07 -8.68 9.22
C THR A 277 -15.60 -8.46 9.53
N GLN A 278 -14.85 -9.54 9.73
CA GLN A 278 -13.42 -9.44 9.96
C GLN A 278 -12.68 -8.78 8.78
N ALA A 279 -13.02 -9.14 7.54
CA ALA A 279 -12.46 -8.47 6.36
C ALA A 279 -12.76 -6.96 6.36
N ALA A 280 -14.02 -6.57 6.62
CA ALA A 280 -14.43 -5.17 6.67
C ALA A 280 -13.69 -4.37 7.76
N ARG A 281 -13.52 -4.97 8.96
CA ARG A 281 -12.75 -4.40 10.07
C ARG A 281 -11.29 -4.17 9.68
N ILE A 282 -10.64 -5.19 9.11
CA ILE A 282 -9.24 -5.12 8.69
C ILE A 282 -9.03 -4.04 7.63
N GLU A 283 -9.93 -3.94 6.65
CA GLU A 283 -9.86 -2.90 5.61
C GLU A 283 -10.07 -1.47 6.16
N ASN A 284 -10.64 -1.31 7.35
CA ASN A 284 -10.94 -0.02 7.96
C ASN A 284 -9.79 0.47 8.89
N PRO A 285 -9.04 1.51 8.49
CA PRO A 285 -7.90 2.04 9.27
C PRO A 285 -8.27 2.71 10.59
N ARG A 286 -9.56 2.97 10.84
CA ARG A 286 -10.02 3.47 12.14
C ARG A 286 -10.24 2.37 13.17
N LEU A 287 -10.33 1.11 12.72
CA LEU A 287 -10.62 -0.04 13.58
C LEU A 287 -9.37 -0.91 13.78
N GLU A 288 -8.58 -1.09 12.72
CA GLU A 288 -7.39 -1.94 12.74
C GLU A 288 -6.16 -1.21 12.20
N ASN A 289 -4.96 -1.54 12.71
CA ASN A 289 -3.67 -1.02 12.23
C ASN A 289 -2.64 -2.16 12.03
N THR A 290 -1.54 -1.88 11.34
CA THR A 290 -0.53 -2.89 10.96
C THR A 290 0.20 -3.54 12.15
N GLY A 291 0.14 -2.94 13.33
CA GLY A 291 0.72 -3.51 14.55
C GLY A 291 -0.26 -4.32 15.39
N GLY A 292 -1.55 -4.33 15.04
CA GLY A 292 -2.58 -5.13 15.71
C GLY A 292 -2.99 -6.39 14.94
N ILE A 293 -2.82 -6.41 13.62
CA ILE A 293 -3.25 -7.51 12.75
C ILE A 293 -2.04 -8.31 12.21
N ASP A 294 -2.22 -9.61 12.01
CA ASP A 294 -1.21 -10.45 11.36
C ASP A 294 -1.11 -10.15 9.86
N CYS A 295 0.05 -10.43 9.27
CA CYS A 295 0.36 -10.06 7.89
C CYS A 295 -0.62 -10.71 6.90
N VAL A 296 -0.89 -12.00 7.04
CA VAL A 296 -1.71 -12.72 6.08
C VAL A 296 -3.15 -12.21 6.12
N SER A 297 -3.76 -12.06 7.30
CA SER A 297 -5.12 -11.53 7.41
C SER A 297 -5.23 -10.13 6.81
N CYS A 298 -4.24 -9.26 7.03
CA CYS A 298 -4.18 -7.93 6.41
C CYS A 298 -4.18 -7.98 4.88
N HIS A 299 -3.40 -8.90 4.31
CA HIS A 299 -3.22 -9.01 2.85
C HIS A 299 -4.36 -9.77 2.15
N VAL A 300 -5.09 -10.64 2.88
CA VAL A 300 -6.19 -11.47 2.34
C VAL A 300 -7.57 -10.81 2.51
N ALA A 301 -7.72 -9.80 3.38
CA ALA A 301 -9.01 -9.13 3.63
C ALA A 301 -9.74 -8.66 2.37
N GLN A 302 -9.02 -8.06 1.41
CA GLN A 302 -9.62 -7.67 0.14
C GLN A 302 -10.16 -8.86 -0.64
N THR A 303 -9.37 -9.94 -0.77
CA THR A 303 -9.78 -11.08 -1.59
C THR A 303 -10.95 -11.80 -0.94
N VAL A 304 -11.04 -11.84 0.40
CA VAL A 304 -12.21 -12.34 1.14
C VAL A 304 -13.46 -11.50 0.88
N ARG A 305 -13.38 -10.17 1.00
CA ARG A 305 -14.51 -9.28 0.68
C ARG A 305 -14.96 -9.48 -0.77
N MET A 306 -14.03 -9.47 -1.71
CA MET A 306 -14.34 -9.63 -3.14
C MET A 306 -14.93 -11.00 -3.45
N TRP A 307 -14.47 -12.06 -2.78
CA TRP A 307 -15.07 -13.39 -2.88
C TRP A 307 -16.53 -13.36 -2.42
N GLY A 308 -16.81 -12.76 -1.26
CA GLY A 308 -18.17 -12.63 -0.75
C GLY A 308 -19.09 -11.81 -1.66
N GLU A 309 -18.58 -10.72 -2.24
CA GLU A 309 -19.29 -9.92 -3.25
C GLU A 309 -19.69 -10.74 -4.47
N ARG A 310 -18.76 -11.54 -5.03
CA ARG A 310 -19.04 -12.40 -6.19
C ARG A 310 -20.05 -13.51 -5.88
N ARG A 311 -20.05 -14.03 -4.65
CA ARG A 311 -21.02 -15.04 -4.18
C ARG A 311 -22.39 -14.42 -3.87
N GLY A 312 -22.58 -13.12 -4.10
CA GLY A 312 -23.84 -12.42 -3.87
C GLY A 312 -24.09 -12.05 -2.40
N LEU A 313 -23.13 -12.30 -1.50
CA LEU A 313 -23.27 -12.07 -0.06
C LEU A 313 -23.30 -10.57 0.29
N ALA A 314 -22.68 -9.73 -0.53
CA ALA A 314 -22.62 -8.29 -0.27
C ALA A 314 -23.99 -7.60 -0.23
N LYS A 315 -25.00 -8.11 -0.97
CA LYS A 315 -26.37 -7.58 -0.87
C LYS A 315 -27.05 -8.00 0.43
N ILE A 316 -26.75 -9.21 0.89
CA ILE A 316 -27.35 -9.82 2.07
C ILE A 316 -26.78 -9.17 3.34
N LEU A 317 -25.49 -8.83 3.33
CA LEU A 317 -24.74 -8.44 4.53
C LEU A 317 -24.49 -6.93 4.65
N ARG A 318 -24.91 -6.12 3.68
CA ARG A 318 -24.57 -4.69 3.64
C ARG A 318 -24.99 -3.91 4.88
N ALA A 319 -26.18 -4.21 5.41
CA ALA A 319 -26.69 -3.54 6.60
C ALA A 319 -25.84 -3.92 7.83
N GLU A 320 -25.49 -5.19 7.96
CA GLU A 320 -24.74 -5.75 9.10
C GLU A 320 -23.26 -5.35 9.08
N LEU A 321 -22.67 -5.15 7.89
CA LEU A 321 -21.28 -4.73 7.74
C LEU A 321 -21.07 -3.21 7.83
N SER A 322 -22.15 -2.43 7.88
CA SER A 322 -22.09 -0.97 7.71
C SER A 322 -21.27 -0.27 8.80
N GLU A 323 -21.29 -0.74 10.04
CA GLU A 323 -20.51 -0.18 11.14
C GLU A 323 -19.00 -0.44 11.03
N PHE A 324 -18.62 -1.52 10.34
CA PHE A 324 -17.22 -1.91 10.14
C PHE A 324 -16.66 -1.35 8.84
N THR A 325 -17.51 -1.06 7.87
CA THR A 325 -17.12 -0.55 6.56
C THR A 325 -16.64 0.89 6.67
N TYR A 326 -15.55 1.21 5.97
CA TYR A 326 -15.09 2.57 5.88
C TYR A 326 -16.14 3.45 5.16
N PRO A 327 -16.54 4.60 5.73
CA PRO A 327 -17.76 5.31 5.30
C PRO A 327 -17.64 5.98 3.93
N ASP A 328 -16.42 6.17 3.40
CA ASP A 328 -16.23 6.86 2.12
C ASP A 328 -16.25 5.94 0.91
N SER A 329 -16.87 6.43 -0.17
CA SER A 329 -16.98 5.75 -1.45
C SER A 329 -15.83 6.06 -2.41
N ALA A 330 -14.60 6.18 -1.92
CA ALA A 330 -13.47 6.41 -2.82
C ALA A 330 -13.33 5.27 -3.83
N LYS A 331 -12.86 5.62 -5.02
CA LYS A 331 -12.66 4.69 -6.13
C LYS A 331 -11.18 4.48 -6.36
N SER A 332 -10.81 3.25 -6.68
CA SER A 332 -9.55 2.94 -7.32
C SER A 332 -9.77 2.83 -8.83
N ALA A 333 -8.72 3.08 -9.62
CA ALA A 333 -8.69 2.74 -11.03
C ALA A 333 -8.58 1.23 -11.28
N ASP A 334 -8.19 0.45 -10.26
CA ASP A 334 -8.18 -1.01 -10.31
C ASP A 334 -9.61 -1.55 -10.17
N ALA A 335 -10.04 -2.33 -11.15
CA ALA A 335 -11.37 -2.97 -11.14
C ALA A 335 -11.42 -4.17 -10.16
N GLY A 336 -10.25 -4.68 -9.76
CA GLY A 336 -10.13 -5.94 -9.03
C GLY A 336 -10.54 -7.14 -9.89
N THR A 337 -9.78 -8.22 -9.84
CA THR A 337 -10.06 -9.42 -10.68
C THR A 337 -10.80 -10.52 -9.95
N GLY A 338 -10.88 -10.43 -8.63
CA GLY A 338 -11.49 -11.44 -7.78
C GLY A 338 -10.64 -12.68 -7.55
N PHE A 339 -9.44 -12.75 -8.14
CA PHE A 339 -8.54 -13.86 -7.85
C PHE A 339 -8.02 -13.79 -6.41
N VAL A 340 -8.07 -14.92 -5.71
CA VAL A 340 -7.73 -15.01 -4.29
C VAL A 340 -6.23 -15.03 -4.01
N ASN A 341 -5.39 -15.16 -5.05
CA ASN A 341 -3.95 -15.03 -4.98
C ASN A 341 -3.42 -13.60 -5.23
N ARG A 342 -4.30 -12.60 -5.38
CA ARG A 342 -3.86 -11.19 -5.52
C ARG A 342 -3.79 -10.51 -4.15
N LEU A 343 -2.68 -10.74 -3.45
CA LEU A 343 -2.48 -10.34 -2.05
C LEU A 343 -1.84 -8.96 -1.87
N ARG A 344 -1.51 -8.27 -2.97
CA ARG A 344 -0.72 -7.04 -2.91
C ARG A 344 -1.54 -5.88 -2.33
N ALA A 345 -0.88 -5.05 -1.52
CA ALA A 345 -1.53 -3.89 -0.93
C ALA A 345 -1.54 -2.68 -1.88
N PHE A 346 -0.41 -2.36 -2.52
CA PHE A 346 -0.26 -1.22 -3.44
C PHE A 346 0.90 -1.50 -4.38
N GLY A 347 0.71 -1.42 -5.70
CA GLY A 347 1.76 -1.71 -6.68
C GLY A 347 1.19 -2.36 -7.94
N TYR A 348 1.89 -3.36 -8.45
CA TYR A 348 1.55 -4.08 -9.67
C TYR A 348 1.45 -5.59 -9.45
N PHE A 349 0.46 -6.22 -10.07
CA PHE A 349 0.42 -7.67 -10.30
C PHE A 349 0.72 -7.89 -11.78
N LEU A 350 1.94 -8.34 -12.09
CA LEU A 350 2.49 -8.31 -13.45
C LEU A 350 2.55 -6.87 -14.00
N ASP A 351 1.81 -6.58 -15.08
CA ASP A 351 1.69 -5.27 -15.70
C ASP A 351 0.40 -4.53 -15.32
N GLU A 352 -0.46 -5.14 -14.50
CA GLU A 352 -1.71 -4.55 -14.02
C GLU A 352 -1.50 -3.86 -12.66
N THR A 353 -2.10 -2.69 -12.48
CA THR A 353 -2.14 -2.04 -11.16
C THR A 353 -2.92 -2.90 -10.17
N ASN A 354 -2.42 -3.03 -8.94
CA ASN A 354 -3.13 -3.69 -7.85
C ASN A 354 -3.17 -2.75 -6.63
N ILE A 355 -4.38 -2.31 -6.27
CA ILE A 355 -4.58 -1.35 -5.17
C ILE A 355 -5.62 -1.92 -4.21
N SER A 356 -5.18 -2.28 -3.01
CA SER A 356 -6.07 -2.81 -1.99
C SER A 356 -7.03 -1.75 -1.45
N ARG A 357 -8.23 -2.18 -1.03
CA ARG A 357 -9.20 -1.35 -0.33
C ARG A 357 -8.61 -0.75 0.94
N ARG A 358 -7.77 -1.50 1.65
CA ARG A 358 -7.04 -1.02 2.83
C ARG A 358 -6.15 0.19 2.50
N THR A 359 -5.32 0.09 1.47
CA THR A 359 -4.49 1.21 0.98
C THR A 359 -5.35 2.44 0.67
N LEU A 360 -6.44 2.25 -0.07
CA LEU A 360 -7.34 3.33 -0.46
C LEU A 360 -7.95 4.03 0.76
N ASN A 361 -8.41 3.27 1.76
CA ASN A 361 -8.99 3.80 2.98
C ASN A 361 -7.95 4.55 3.82
N GLU A 362 -6.71 4.05 3.90
CA GLU A 362 -5.61 4.75 4.57
C GLU A 362 -5.25 6.05 3.86
N SER A 363 -5.18 6.07 2.52
CA SER A 363 -4.95 7.30 1.75
C SER A 363 -6.03 8.37 2.05
N LEU A 364 -7.28 7.97 2.28
CA LEU A 364 -8.35 8.90 2.67
C LEU A 364 -8.15 9.47 4.06
N GLU A 365 -7.73 8.66 5.03
CA GLU A 365 -7.36 9.16 6.37
C GLU A 365 -6.21 10.16 6.29
N VAL A 366 -5.19 9.90 5.45
CA VAL A 366 -4.09 10.84 5.23
C VAL A 366 -4.61 12.15 4.62
N VAL A 367 -5.45 12.10 3.58
CA VAL A 367 -6.05 13.30 2.99
C VAL A 367 -6.86 14.08 4.02
N ARG A 368 -7.66 13.41 4.85
CA ARG A 368 -8.42 14.05 5.94
C ARG A 368 -7.51 14.72 6.95
N HIS A 369 -6.46 14.03 7.39
CA HIS A 369 -5.50 14.53 8.36
C HIS A 369 -4.82 15.81 7.85
N LEU A 370 -4.29 15.77 6.62
CA LEU A 370 -3.61 16.92 6.01
C LEU A 370 -4.55 18.11 5.79
N LYS A 371 -5.84 17.87 5.52
CA LYS A 371 -6.86 18.93 5.46
C LYS A 371 -7.11 19.57 6.82
N ALA A 372 -7.07 18.81 7.91
CA ALA A 372 -7.23 19.34 9.25
C ALA A 372 -6.00 20.16 9.71
N GLU A 373 -4.80 19.80 9.24
CA GLU A 373 -3.56 20.53 9.53
C GLU A 373 -3.39 21.82 8.70
N THR A 374 -4.11 21.94 7.57
CA THR A 374 -4.02 23.10 6.65
C THR A 374 -5.37 23.83 6.57
N PRO A 375 -5.73 24.65 7.58
CA PRO A 375 -7.03 25.33 7.63
C PRO A 375 -7.27 26.34 6.51
#